data_AF-D4MIL4-F1
#
_entry.id   AF-D4MIL4-F1
#
_cell.length_a   1.000
_cell.length_b   1.000
_cell.length_c   1.000
_cell.angle_alpha   90.00
_cell.angle_beta   90.00
_cell.angle_gamma   90.00
#
_symmetry.space_group_name_H-M   'P 1'
#
loop_
_entity.id
_entity.type
_entity.pdbx_description
1 polymer ?
#
loop_
_entity_poly.entity_id
_entity_poly.type
_entity_poly.pdbx_seq_one_letter_code
_entity_poly.pdbx_strand_id
1 'polypeptide(L)'
;MTNEEKNLLEKLASGALDGIVGNDITTSGGSTIWKAIKNGLPAMFKQGPGGKFFNGKENERYEGVLHTLQEWITDDEKLQFLQKFGWLMKDADVKAYSAKFKPKR
;
A
#
# COMPACT_ATOMS: atom_id res chain seq x y z
N MET A 1 -17.87 -12.19 -9.71
CA MET A 1 -16.42 -12.45 -9.70
C MET A 1 -16.03 -13.21 -10.97
N THR A 2 -15.18 -12.61 -11.80
CA THR A 2 -14.68 -13.18 -13.06
C THR A 2 -13.51 -14.15 -12.82
N ASN A 3 -13.14 -14.96 -13.82
CA ASN A 3 -11.97 -15.85 -13.70
C ASN A 3 -10.66 -15.07 -13.49
N GLU A 4 -10.54 -13.89 -14.09
CA GLU A 4 -9.40 -12.99 -13.87
C GLU A 4 -9.32 -12.53 -12.41
N GLU A 5 -10.46 -12.10 -11.83
CA GLU A 5 -10.53 -11.68 -10.43
C GLU A 5 -10.18 -12.81 -9.46
N LYS A 6 -10.63 -14.04 -9.74
CA LYS A 6 -10.24 -15.23 -8.96
C LYS A 6 -8.72 -15.46 -9.00
N ASN A 7 -8.12 -15.43 -10.19
CA ASN A 7 -6.68 -15.61 -10.35
C ASN A 7 -5.88 -14.51 -9.61
N LEU A 8 -6.37 -13.27 -9.64
CA LEU A 8 -5.74 -12.16 -8.92
C LEU A 8 -5.83 -12.35 -7.40
N LEU A 9 -6.98 -12.80 -6.88
CA LEU A 9 -7.14 -13.10 -5.46
C LEU A 9 -6.27 -14.27 -5.01
N GLU A 10 -6.12 -15.32 -5.83
CA GLU A 10 -5.20 -16.43 -5.56
C GLU A 10 -3.73 -15.98 -5.53
N LYS A 11 -3.33 -15.12 -6.48
CA LYS A 11 -1.99 -14.49 -6.46
C LYS A 11 -1.77 -13.65 -5.20
N LEU A 12 -2.80 -12.95 -4.77
CA LEU A 12 -2.76 -12.11 -3.58
C LEU A 12 -2.65 -12.98 -2.32
N ALA A 13 -3.45 -14.04 -2.22
CA ALA A 13 -3.43 -15.01 -1.11
C ALA A 13 -2.12 -15.82 -1.04
N SER A 14 -1.47 -16.09 -2.18
CA SER A 14 -0.17 -16.75 -2.21
C SER A 14 1.00 -15.85 -1.79
N GLY A 15 0.75 -14.55 -1.57
CA GLY A 15 1.79 -13.57 -1.22
C GLY A 15 2.67 -13.15 -2.40
N ALA A 16 2.37 -13.60 -3.62
CA ALA A 16 3.13 -13.22 -4.83
C ALA A 16 3.07 -11.70 -5.11
N LEU A 17 2.08 -11.03 -4.54
CA LEU A 17 1.84 -9.60 -4.67
C LEU A 17 2.31 -8.78 -3.45
N ASP A 18 2.91 -9.42 -2.45
CA ASP A 18 3.35 -8.75 -1.23
C ASP A 18 4.47 -7.73 -1.48
N GLY A 19 4.45 -6.65 -0.70
CA GLY A 19 5.42 -5.57 -0.77
C GLY A 19 4.80 -4.19 -0.89
N ILE A 20 5.65 -3.18 -1.11
CA ILE A 20 5.24 -1.78 -1.23
C ILE A 20 4.56 -1.55 -2.59
N VAL A 21 3.43 -0.83 -2.57
CA VAL A 21 2.64 -0.49 -3.76
C VAL A 21 2.84 0.98 -4.12
N GLY A 22 3.62 1.20 -5.18
CA GLY A 22 3.99 2.54 -5.65
C GLY A 22 5.10 3.18 -4.81
N ASN A 23 5.01 4.50 -4.64
CA ASN A 23 5.98 5.29 -3.90
C ASN A 23 5.38 5.83 -2.60
N ASP A 24 6.26 6.05 -1.62
CA ASP A 24 5.93 6.73 -0.38
C ASP A 24 5.64 8.22 -0.65
N ILE A 25 4.67 8.76 0.08
CA ILE A 25 4.25 10.16 -0.04
C ILE A 25 4.53 10.85 1.29
N THR A 26 5.49 11.77 1.30
CA THR A 26 5.74 12.64 2.44
C THR A 26 4.85 13.87 2.37
N THR A 27 4.05 14.10 3.42
CA THR A 27 3.20 15.27 3.54
C THR A 27 4.01 16.49 4.00
N SER A 28 3.50 17.69 3.75
CA SER A 28 4.13 18.94 4.23
C SER A 28 4.30 19.00 5.75
N GLY A 29 3.47 18.26 6.51
CA GLY A 29 3.60 18.10 7.96
C GLY A 29 4.62 17.04 8.41
N GLY A 30 5.44 16.52 7.49
CA GLY A 30 6.51 15.55 7.79
C GLY A 30 6.04 14.12 8.03
N SER A 31 4.75 13.80 7.79
CA SER A 31 4.26 12.42 7.87
C SER A 31 4.53 11.68 6.56
N THR A 32 4.83 10.39 6.64
CA THR A 32 5.01 9.53 5.45
C THR A 32 3.81 8.60 5.31
N ILE A 33 3.21 8.55 4.12
CA ILE A 33 2.08 7.68 3.78
C ILE A 33 2.52 6.70 2.70
N TRP A 34 2.29 5.41 2.91
CA TRP A 34 2.58 4.37 1.92
C TRP A 34 1.48 3.32 1.88
N LYS A 35 1.43 2.56 0.79
CA LYS A 35 0.57 1.38 0.67
C LYS A 35 1.45 0.15 0.60
N ALA A 36 1.04 -0.92 1.22
CA ALA A 36 1.71 -2.21 1.10
C ALA A 36 0.69 -3.34 1.13
N ILE A 37 1.05 -4.46 0.52
CA ILE A 37 0.35 -5.73 0.67
C ILE A 37 1.20 -6.60 1.58
N LYS A 38 0.60 -7.10 2.66
CA LYS A 38 1.26 -7.98 3.62
C LYS A 38 0.41 -9.22 3.84
N ASN A 39 0.97 -10.40 3.55
CA ASN A 39 0.27 -11.68 3.64
C ASN A 39 -1.04 -11.68 2.84
N GLY A 40 -1.04 -11.07 1.65
CA GLY A 40 -2.26 -10.95 0.86
C GLY A 40 -3.33 -10.03 1.47
N LEU A 41 -2.95 -9.11 2.36
CA LEU A 41 -3.82 -8.06 2.86
C LEU A 41 -3.24 -6.71 2.45
N PRO A 42 -3.90 -6.00 1.51
CA PRO A 42 -3.55 -4.62 1.20
C PRO A 42 -3.91 -3.72 2.38
N ALA A 43 -3.00 -2.81 2.71
CA ALA A 43 -3.19 -1.80 3.73
C ALA A 43 -2.49 -0.49 3.36
N MET A 44 -3.03 0.61 3.88
CA MET A 44 -2.45 1.94 3.79
C MET A 44 -1.98 2.36 5.18
N PHE A 45 -0.75 2.82 5.26
CA PHE A 45 -0.10 3.23 6.49
C PHE A 45 0.25 4.71 6.44
N LYS A 46 0.31 5.32 7.61
CA LYS A 46 0.81 6.66 7.83
C LYS A 46 1.72 6.64 9.05
N GLN A 47 2.96 7.06 8.88
CA GLN A 47 3.86 7.37 9.98
C GLN A 47 3.85 8.87 10.21
N GLY A 48 3.63 9.29 11.45
CA GLY A 48 3.75 10.69 11.85
C GLY A 48 5.16 11.25 11.63
N PRO A 49 5.36 12.56 11.82
CA PRO A 49 6.70 13.15 11.78
C PRO A 49 7.56 12.58 12.90
N GLY A 50 8.70 12.00 12.52
CA GLY A 50 9.77 11.71 13.46
C GLY A 50 10.54 12.97 13.83
N GLY A 51 11.44 12.86 14.79
CA GLY A 51 12.27 13.98 15.22
C GLY A 51 13.58 13.53 15.84
N LYS A 52 14.35 14.52 16.28
CA LYS A 52 15.55 14.28 17.08
C LYS A 52 15.59 15.25 18.26
N PHE A 53 16.03 14.78 19.41
CA PHE A 53 16.26 15.60 20.59
C PHE A 53 17.61 15.28 21.20
N PHE A 54 18.21 16.25 21.88
CA PHE A 54 19.48 16.07 22.58
C PHE A 54 19.21 15.57 24.00
N ASN A 55 19.66 14.36 24.34
CA ASN A 55 19.43 13.74 25.66
C ASN A 55 20.45 14.20 26.73
N GLY A 56 21.27 15.21 26.43
CA GLY A 56 22.37 15.67 27.28
C GLY A 56 23.74 15.03 26.98
N LYS A 57 23.79 13.99 26.13
CA LYS A 57 25.02 13.36 25.64
C LYS A 57 25.04 13.21 24.12
N GLU A 58 23.92 12.79 23.52
CA GLU A 58 23.77 12.52 22.10
C GLU A 58 22.41 13.00 21.57
N ASN A 59 22.31 13.17 20.25
CA ASN A 59 21.03 13.37 19.58
C ASN A 59 20.33 12.02 19.35
N GLU A 60 19.30 11.73 20.12
CA GLU A 60 18.43 10.59 19.88
C GLU A 60 17.40 10.91 18.80
N ARG A 61 17.17 9.96 17.90
CA ARG A 61 16.09 10.02 16.91
C ARG A 61 14.91 9.20 17.42
N TYR A 62 13.71 9.75 17.31
CA TYR A 62 12.47 9.01 17.53
C TYR A 62 11.69 8.94 16.23
N GLU A 63 11.05 7.79 16.01
CA GLU A 63 10.12 7.61 14.91
C GLU A 63 8.75 8.20 15.25
N GLY A 64 8.06 8.72 14.24
CA GLY A 64 6.69 9.15 14.41
C GLY A 64 5.75 7.96 14.63
N VAL A 65 4.60 8.22 15.23
CA VAL A 65 3.58 7.20 15.50
C VAL A 65 3.09 6.57 14.20
N LEU A 66 3.09 5.24 14.14
CA LEU A 66 2.54 4.49 13.02
C LEU A 66 1.03 4.32 13.16
N HIS A 67 0.30 4.65 12.11
CA HIS A 67 -1.14 4.48 12.00
C HIS A 67 -1.48 3.64 10.77
N THR A 68 -2.34 2.65 10.95
CA THR A 68 -3.03 2.00 9.83
C THR A 68 -4.23 2.85 9.45
N LEU A 69 -4.24 3.42 8.25
CA LEU A 69 -5.31 4.29 7.78
C LEU A 69 -6.48 3.51 7.19
N GLN A 70 -6.18 2.45 6.45
CA GLN A 70 -7.19 1.65 5.76
C GLN A 70 -6.65 0.24 5.51
N GLU A 71 -7.49 -0.76 5.71
CA GLU A 71 -7.24 -2.16 5.35
C GLU A 71 -8.30 -2.60 4.35
N TRP A 72 -7.91 -3.42 3.38
CA TRP A 72 -8.82 -4.05 2.43
C TRP A 72 -8.90 -5.53 2.75
N ILE A 73 -9.93 -5.93 3.48
CA ILE A 73 -10.01 -7.25 4.11
C ILE A 73 -10.81 -8.21 3.23
N THR A 74 -11.95 -7.74 2.75
CA THR A 74 -12.86 -8.54 1.91
C THR A 74 -12.30 -8.70 0.49
N ASP A 75 -12.74 -9.73 -0.21
CA ASP A 75 -12.29 -9.99 -1.58
C ASP A 75 -12.66 -8.85 -2.53
N ASP A 76 -13.86 -8.28 -2.38
CA ASP A 76 -14.28 -7.12 -3.16
C ASP A 76 -13.42 -5.88 -2.86
N GLU A 77 -13.06 -5.65 -1.60
CA GLU A 77 -12.14 -4.58 -1.20
C GLU A 77 -10.74 -4.78 -1.78
N LYS A 78 -10.21 -6.00 -1.73
CA LYS A 78 -8.91 -6.34 -2.33
C LYS A 78 -8.93 -6.08 -3.83
N LEU A 79 -10.00 -6.47 -4.52
CA LEU A 79 -10.17 -6.18 -5.94
C LEU A 79 -10.25 -4.68 -6.20
N GLN A 80 -11.00 -3.90 -5.41
CA GLN A 80 -11.03 -2.45 -5.52
C GLN A 80 -9.65 -1.82 -5.34
N PHE A 81 -8.85 -2.32 -4.40
CA PHE A 81 -7.47 -1.90 -4.23
C PHE A 81 -6.65 -2.15 -5.51
N LEU A 82 -6.73 -3.35 -6.09
CA LEU A 82 -6.05 -3.69 -7.34
C LEU A 82 -6.54 -2.86 -8.53
N GLN A 83 -7.84 -2.57 -8.63
CA GLN A 83 -8.38 -1.69 -9.67
C GLN A 83 -7.76 -0.29 -9.59
N LYS A 84 -7.70 0.27 -8.37
CA LYS A 84 -7.27 1.66 -8.15
C LYS A 84 -5.75 1.85 -8.17
N PHE A 85 -5.01 0.90 -7.59
CA PHE A 85 -3.57 1.03 -7.34
C PHE A 85 -2.72 -0.01 -8.09
N GLY A 86 -3.31 -1.01 -8.73
CA GLY A 86 -2.58 -2.07 -9.40
C GLY A 86 -1.62 -1.58 -10.49
N TRP A 87 -1.93 -0.45 -11.14
CA TRP A 87 -1.02 0.19 -12.09
C TRP A 87 0.33 0.65 -11.51
N LEU A 88 0.43 0.79 -10.18
CA LEU A 88 1.67 1.13 -9.46
C LEU A 88 2.52 -0.10 -9.12
N MET A 89 1.98 -1.31 -9.29
CA MET A 89 2.67 -2.56 -8.95
C MET A 89 3.60 -3.00 -10.08
N LYS A 90 4.40 -4.06 -9.89
CA LYS A 90 5.27 -4.61 -10.94
C LYS A 90 4.59 -5.70 -11.78
N ASP A 91 3.68 -6.46 -11.17
CA ASP A 91 2.99 -7.59 -11.82
C ASP A 91 2.15 -7.13 -13.03
N ALA A 92 2.29 -7.85 -14.15
CA ALA A 92 1.69 -7.49 -15.42
C ALA A 92 0.16 -7.71 -15.44
N ASP A 93 -0.33 -8.76 -14.78
CA ASP A 93 -1.76 -9.08 -14.74
C ASP A 93 -2.50 -8.04 -13.90
N VAL A 94 -1.92 -7.65 -12.77
CA VAL A 94 -2.45 -6.60 -11.92
C VAL A 94 -2.49 -5.24 -12.64
N LYS A 95 -1.44 -4.90 -13.40
CA LYS A 95 -1.43 -3.68 -14.22
C LYS A 95 -2.51 -3.72 -15.30
N ALA A 96 -2.64 -4.84 -16.01
CA ALA A 96 -3.64 -5.02 -17.05
C ALA A 96 -5.06 -4.90 -16.48
N TYR A 97 -5.30 -5.51 -15.32
CA TYR A 97 -6.57 -5.40 -14.61
C TYR A 97 -6.86 -3.94 -14.23
N SER A 98 -5.94 -3.24 -13.57
CA SER A 98 -6.11 -1.83 -13.20
C SER A 98 -6.36 -0.93 -14.41
N ALA A 99 -5.70 -1.20 -15.55
CA ALA A 99 -5.87 -0.42 -16.78
C ALA A 99 -7.30 -0.48 -17.34
N LYS A 100 -8.05 -1.58 -17.12
CA LYS A 100 -9.45 -1.70 -17.57
C LYS A 100 -10.40 -0.70 -16.90
N PHE A 101 -10.06 -0.28 -15.68
CA PHE A 101 -10.90 0.61 -14.86
C PHE A 101 -10.40 2.05 -14.86
N LYS A 102 -9.26 2.34 -15.50
CA LYS A 102 -8.80 3.72 -15.65
C LYS A 102 -9.71 4.47 -16.64
N PRO A 103 -10.19 5.68 -16.29
CA PRO A 103 -10.92 6.50 -17.24
C PRO A 103 -10.02 6.82 -18.44
N LYS A 104 -10.53 6.57 -19.66
CA LYS A 104 -9.88 7.04 -20.89
C LYS A 104 -10.03 8.56 -20.92
N ARG A 105 -8.90 9.26 -21.02
CA ARG A 105 -8.87 10.71 -21.29
C ARG A 105 -9.30 10.99 -22.71
#